data_AF-A0A146G487-F1
#
_entry.id   AF-A0A146G487-F1
#
_cell.length_a   1.000
_cell.length_b   1.000
_cell.length_c   1.000
_cell.angle_alpha   90.00
_cell.angle_beta   90.00
_cell.angle_gamma   90.00
#
_symmetry.space_group_name_H-M   'P 1'
#
loop_
_entity.id
_entity.type
_entity.pdbx_description
1 polymer ?
#
loop_
_entity_poly.entity_id
_entity_poly.type
_entity_poly.pdbx_seq_one_letter_code
_entity_poly.pdbx_strand_id
1 'polypeptide(L)'
;MLLASLSLAAAVLLSSCAGRSLPPYEKPITPAPVMKIRTTAYTHSESDHQKYAARNALGTQLQHGPINSAAADWSRFPAGTTFRIVATGEIFMVDDYGWMLAGTNTIDLYKPDGRSMREWGVRRVTIEIIQWGDVRQSYAVLKPREKYRHVRRMVKQIEDRYL
;
A
#
# COMPACT_ATOMS: atom_id res chain seq x y z
N MET A 1 5.11 27.66 62.62
CA MET A 1 6.10 27.96 61.56
C MET A 1 6.82 26.66 61.20
N LEU A 2 7.11 26.50 59.90
CA LEU A 2 7.85 25.42 59.21
C LEU A 2 7.09 24.13 58.80
N LEU A 3 6.37 24.27 57.69
CA LEU A 3 6.64 23.69 56.35
C LEU A 3 6.88 22.16 56.17
N ALA A 4 6.02 21.65 55.29
CA ALA A 4 6.00 20.40 54.53
C ALA A 4 7.33 19.92 53.92
N SER A 5 7.43 18.61 53.69
CA SER A 5 7.97 18.10 52.42
C SER A 5 7.33 16.75 52.04
N LEU A 6 6.50 16.82 51.00
CA LEU A 6 5.92 15.71 50.27
C LEU A 6 6.96 15.29 49.20
N SER A 7 7.46 14.07 49.24
CA SER A 7 8.32 13.54 48.15
C SER A 7 7.54 12.49 47.37
N LEU A 8 6.83 12.96 46.35
CA LEU A 8 6.16 12.16 45.33
C LEU A 8 7.24 11.64 44.35
N ALA A 9 7.62 10.37 44.48
CA ALA A 9 8.47 9.72 43.48
C ALA A 9 7.65 9.46 42.21
N ALA A 10 7.72 10.39 41.26
CA ALA A 10 7.18 10.24 39.92
C ALA A 10 8.00 9.17 39.17
N ALA A 11 7.47 7.94 39.09
CA ALA A 11 7.97 6.94 38.17
C ALA A 11 7.66 7.40 36.75
N VAL A 12 8.69 7.89 36.06
CA VAL A 12 8.66 8.29 34.65
C VAL A 12 8.24 7.08 33.81
N LEU A 13 7.01 7.12 33.29
CA LEU A 13 6.56 6.21 32.25
C LEU A 13 7.36 6.51 30.98
N LEU A 14 8.39 5.71 30.74
CA LEU A 14 9.09 5.67 29.45
C LEU A 14 8.08 5.18 28.39
N SER A 15 7.45 6.13 27.71
CA SER A 15 6.63 5.87 26.53
C SER A 15 7.54 5.30 25.44
N SER A 16 7.49 3.98 25.25
CA SER A 16 8.23 3.29 24.20
C SER A 16 7.74 3.81 22.84
N CYS A 17 8.54 4.65 22.19
CA CYS A 17 8.40 5.00 20.78
C CYS A 17 8.74 3.78 19.90
N ALA A 18 7.97 2.70 20.00
CA ALA A 18 8.05 1.59 19.08
C ALA A 18 7.47 2.04 17.74
N GLY A 19 8.33 2.30 16.76
CA GLY A 19 7.90 2.63 15.41
C GLY A 19 6.92 1.56 14.88
N ARG A 20 5.86 2.00 14.20
CA ARG A 20 4.77 1.14 13.67
C ARG A 20 5.36 -0.13 13.03
N SER A 21 4.85 -1.30 13.40
CA SER A 21 5.25 -2.57 12.79
C SER A 21 4.76 -2.65 11.34
N LEU A 22 5.54 -3.32 10.50
CA LEU A 22 5.08 -3.63 9.14
C LEU A 22 3.95 -4.66 9.20
N PRO A 23 3.06 -4.70 8.21
CA PRO A 23 2.07 -5.76 8.08
C PRO A 23 2.72 -7.16 8.17
N PRO A 24 2.02 -8.17 8.69
CA PRO A 24 2.46 -9.56 8.62
C PRO A 24 2.79 -9.95 7.18
N TYR A 25 3.86 -10.71 7.01
CA TYR A 25 4.24 -11.21 5.70
C TYR A 25 3.30 -12.35 5.27
N GLU A 26 2.76 -12.26 4.07
CA GLU A 26 2.02 -13.33 3.41
C GLU A 26 2.90 -13.97 2.35
N LYS A 27 2.80 -15.30 2.16
CA LYS A 27 3.44 -15.96 1.01
C LYS A 27 2.92 -15.33 -0.31
N PRO A 28 3.79 -14.97 -1.27
CA PRO A 28 3.35 -14.45 -2.55
C PRO A 28 2.46 -15.46 -3.27
N ILE A 29 1.36 -14.97 -3.84
CA ILE A 29 0.50 -15.76 -4.73
C ILE A 29 1.27 -16.05 -6.02
N THR A 30 1.15 -17.28 -6.53
CA THR A 30 1.69 -17.65 -7.85
C THR A 30 0.95 -16.86 -8.94
N PRO A 31 1.68 -16.15 -9.84
CA PRO A 31 1.05 -15.45 -10.96
C PRO A 31 0.13 -16.37 -11.77
N ALA A 32 -1.07 -15.88 -12.08
CA ALA A 32 -2.08 -16.57 -12.87
C ALA A 32 -2.91 -15.54 -13.66
N PRO A 33 -3.52 -15.90 -14.80
CA PRO A 33 -4.38 -14.99 -15.55
C PRO A 33 -5.62 -14.53 -14.75
N VAL A 34 -6.17 -15.40 -13.91
CA VAL A 34 -7.34 -15.11 -13.08
C VAL A 34 -7.06 -15.53 -11.64
N MET A 35 -7.36 -14.67 -10.66
CA MET A 35 -7.08 -14.94 -9.25
C MET A 35 -8.03 -14.23 -8.30
N LYS A 36 -8.23 -14.81 -7.11
CA LYS A 36 -9.04 -14.22 -6.04
C LYS A 36 -8.14 -13.43 -5.09
N ILE A 37 -8.31 -12.11 -5.08
CA ILE A 37 -7.46 -11.17 -4.33
C ILE A 37 -8.27 -10.45 -3.26
N ARG A 38 -7.65 -10.20 -2.10
CA ARG A 38 -8.19 -9.29 -1.09
C ARG A 38 -7.98 -7.86 -1.58
N THR A 39 -9.05 -7.08 -1.63
CA THR A 39 -9.01 -5.67 -1.97
C THR A 39 -9.48 -4.82 -0.81
N THR A 40 -8.87 -3.66 -0.68
CA THR A 40 -9.34 -2.53 0.12
C THR A 40 -9.61 -1.33 -0.80
N ALA A 41 -9.96 -0.18 -0.24
CA ALA A 41 -9.99 1.06 -0.99
C ALA A 41 -9.35 2.18 -0.17
N TYR A 42 -8.77 3.14 -0.89
CA TYR A 42 -8.16 4.34 -0.34
C TYR A 42 -8.62 5.57 -1.11
N THR A 43 -8.38 6.75 -0.55
CA THR A 43 -8.65 8.02 -1.23
C THR A 43 -7.60 9.07 -0.86
N HIS A 44 -7.39 10.04 -1.76
CA HIS A 44 -6.40 11.10 -1.54
C HIS A 44 -6.77 12.04 -0.38
N SER A 45 -8.02 12.00 0.10
CA SER A 45 -8.45 12.78 1.27
C SER A 45 -8.03 12.18 2.60
N GLU A 46 -7.51 10.94 2.63
CA GLU A 46 -6.96 10.34 3.85
C GLU A 46 -5.70 11.07 4.33
N SER A 47 -5.56 11.21 5.65
CA SER A 47 -4.52 12.06 6.27
C SER A 47 -3.09 11.69 5.88
N ASP A 48 -2.84 10.40 5.61
CA ASP A 48 -1.52 9.90 5.22
C ASP A 48 -1.18 10.16 3.73
N HIS A 49 -2.19 10.42 2.90
CA HIS A 49 -2.06 10.80 1.49
C HIS A 49 -1.99 12.31 1.25
N GLN A 50 -2.50 13.15 2.16
CA GLN A 50 -2.56 14.60 1.97
C GLN A 50 -1.22 15.24 1.56
N LYS A 51 -0.10 14.74 2.10
CA LYS A 51 1.26 15.22 1.77
C LYS A 51 1.68 15.00 0.31
N TYR A 52 1.01 14.11 -0.41
CA TYR A 52 1.31 13.78 -1.81
C TYR A 52 0.28 14.37 -2.78
N ALA A 53 -0.72 15.09 -2.26
CA ALA A 53 -1.88 15.53 -3.03
C ALA A 53 -2.50 14.34 -3.80
N ALA A 54 -3.08 14.59 -4.97
CA ALA A 54 -3.63 13.54 -5.82
C ALA A 54 -2.57 12.94 -6.78
N ARG A 55 -1.35 12.64 -6.30
CA ARG A 55 -0.29 12.02 -7.12
C ARG A 55 0.01 10.59 -6.68
N ASN A 56 0.22 9.70 -7.66
CA ASN A 56 0.66 8.32 -7.45
C ASN A 56 2.19 8.20 -7.33
N ALA A 57 2.67 7.01 -6.96
CA ALA A 57 4.09 6.74 -6.79
C ALA A 57 4.94 6.82 -8.07
N LEU A 58 4.31 6.79 -9.25
CA LEU A 58 4.94 7.03 -10.56
C LEU A 58 5.06 8.51 -10.92
N GLY A 59 4.53 9.42 -10.09
CA GLY A 59 4.64 10.88 -10.27
C GLY A 59 3.56 11.50 -11.16
N THR A 60 2.53 10.74 -11.50
CA THR A 60 1.36 11.21 -12.27
C THR A 60 0.15 11.40 -11.36
N GLN A 61 -0.94 11.98 -11.87
CA GLN A 61 -2.16 12.17 -11.08
C GLN A 61 -2.89 10.84 -10.87
N LEU A 62 -3.46 10.62 -9.68
CA LEU A 62 -4.37 9.51 -9.41
C LEU A 62 -5.57 9.55 -10.36
N GLN A 63 -5.88 8.42 -10.98
CA GLN A 63 -6.88 8.30 -12.04
C GLN A 63 -8.16 7.64 -11.53
N HIS A 64 -9.30 8.18 -11.95
CA HIS A 64 -10.61 7.56 -11.82
C HIS A 64 -11.41 7.81 -13.11
N GLY A 65 -11.70 6.76 -13.87
CA GLY A 65 -12.20 6.87 -15.24
C GLY A 65 -12.11 5.53 -16.01
N PRO A 66 -11.66 5.52 -17.27
CA PRO A 66 -11.52 4.29 -18.05
C PRO A 66 -10.54 3.27 -17.42
N ILE A 67 -9.48 3.77 -16.79
CA ILE A 67 -8.52 3.00 -16.00
C ILE A 67 -8.34 3.74 -14.68
N ASN A 68 -8.55 3.02 -13.58
CA ASN A 68 -8.46 3.56 -12.24
C ASN A 68 -7.10 3.26 -11.61
N SER A 69 -6.59 4.13 -10.75
CA SER A 69 -5.37 3.88 -9.98
C SER A 69 -5.57 2.79 -8.94
N ALA A 70 -4.50 2.06 -8.64
CA ALA A 70 -4.47 1.07 -7.58
C ALA A 70 -3.09 1.03 -6.93
N ALA A 71 -3.09 0.77 -5.62
CA ALA A 71 -1.87 0.56 -4.86
C ALA A 71 -1.65 -0.93 -4.56
N ALA A 72 -0.40 -1.39 -4.58
CA ALA A 72 -0.05 -2.75 -4.20
C ALA A 72 1.40 -2.86 -3.69
N ASP A 73 1.80 -4.02 -3.21
CA ASP A 73 3.22 -4.38 -3.08
C ASP A 73 3.81 -4.64 -4.47
N TRP A 74 4.70 -3.77 -4.94
CA TRP A 74 5.29 -3.87 -6.27
C TRP A 74 6.24 -5.06 -6.49
N SER A 75 6.66 -5.76 -5.43
CA SER A 75 7.37 -7.04 -5.57
C SER A 75 6.43 -8.20 -5.94
N ARG A 76 5.11 -7.96 -5.89
CA ARG A 76 4.05 -8.95 -6.17
C ARG A 76 3.19 -8.55 -7.37
N PHE A 77 2.81 -7.27 -7.42
CA PHE A 77 2.11 -6.66 -8.54
C PHE A 77 2.95 -5.48 -9.02
N PRO A 78 3.91 -5.70 -9.93
CA PRO A 78 4.81 -4.65 -10.38
C PRO A 78 4.07 -3.44 -10.95
N ALA A 79 4.69 -2.27 -10.86
CA ALA A 79 4.18 -1.04 -11.45
C ALA A 79 3.77 -1.24 -12.92
N GLY A 80 2.59 -0.77 -13.28
CA GLY A 80 1.97 -0.97 -14.59
C GLY A 80 1.09 -2.23 -14.71
N THR A 81 1.04 -3.09 -13.68
CA THR A 81 0.12 -4.25 -13.69
C THR A 81 -1.30 -3.77 -13.87
N THR A 82 -1.96 -4.20 -14.94
CA THR A 82 -3.32 -3.80 -15.29
C THR A 82 -4.23 -5.01 -15.16
N PHE A 83 -5.38 -4.84 -14.49
CA PHE A 83 -6.32 -5.91 -14.22
C PHE A 83 -7.76 -5.42 -14.28
N ARG A 84 -8.68 -6.36 -14.54
CA ARG A 84 -10.12 -6.14 -14.49
C ARG A 84 -10.68 -6.81 -13.26
N ILE A 85 -11.59 -6.14 -12.55
CA ILE A 85 -12.44 -6.82 -11.57
C ILE A 85 -13.57 -7.52 -12.32
N VAL A 86 -13.60 -8.85 -12.29
CA VAL A 86 -14.53 -9.65 -13.12
C VAL A 86 -15.99 -9.27 -12.87
N ALA A 87 -16.37 -9.02 -11.62
CA ALA A 87 -17.75 -8.75 -11.24
C ALA A 87 -18.26 -7.36 -11.67
N THR A 88 -17.39 -6.35 -11.76
CA THR A 88 -17.80 -4.97 -12.07
C THR A 88 -17.36 -4.51 -13.46
N GLY A 89 -16.41 -5.21 -14.07
CA GLY A 89 -15.80 -4.82 -15.34
C GLY A 89 -14.83 -3.64 -15.23
N GLU A 90 -14.70 -3.01 -14.06
CA GLU A 90 -13.77 -1.91 -13.80
C GLU A 90 -12.33 -2.36 -14.04
N ILE A 91 -11.55 -1.50 -14.69
CA ILE A 91 -10.13 -1.72 -14.97
C ILE A 91 -9.30 -0.85 -14.05
N PHE A 92 -8.22 -1.43 -13.53
CA PHE A 92 -7.29 -0.79 -12.63
C PHE A 92 -5.85 -0.99 -13.13
N MET A 93 -5.00 -0.01 -12.88
CA MET A 93 -3.56 -0.08 -13.07
C MET A 93 -2.86 0.14 -11.73
N VAL A 94 -1.91 -0.74 -11.41
CA VAL A 94 -1.05 -0.59 -10.24
C VAL A 94 0.00 0.49 -10.53
N ASP A 95 -0.23 1.68 -9.99
CA ASP A 95 0.61 2.87 -10.17
C ASP A 95 1.06 3.48 -8.85
N ASP A 96 0.62 2.89 -7.73
CA ASP A 96 0.90 3.37 -6.37
C ASP A 96 1.32 2.22 -5.43
N TYR A 97 1.85 2.56 -4.27
CA TYR A 97 2.17 1.60 -3.20
C TYR A 97 2.02 2.24 -1.82
N GLY A 98 1.90 1.40 -0.78
CA GLY A 98 1.71 1.89 0.58
C GLY A 98 2.34 1.02 1.64
N TRP A 99 2.57 1.61 2.82
CA TRP A 99 3.07 0.91 4.00
C TRP A 99 2.24 -0.34 4.33
N MET A 100 0.91 -0.23 4.23
CA MET A 100 -0.03 -1.29 4.61
C MET A 100 -0.03 -2.49 3.65
N LEU A 101 0.57 -2.32 2.47
CA LEU A 101 0.54 -3.32 1.40
C LEU A 101 1.83 -4.13 1.35
N ALA A 102 2.95 -3.58 1.82
CA ALA A 102 4.27 -4.21 1.74
C ALA A 102 4.34 -5.53 2.52
N GLY A 103 4.51 -6.63 1.79
CA GLY A 103 4.52 -8.00 2.29
C GLY A 103 3.14 -8.69 2.25
N THR A 104 2.11 -8.07 1.68
CA THR A 104 0.75 -8.62 1.57
C THR A 104 0.38 -8.88 0.12
N ASN A 105 -0.60 -9.75 -0.13
CA ASN A 105 -1.19 -9.92 -1.47
C ASN A 105 -2.40 -8.99 -1.71
N THR A 106 -2.55 -7.93 -0.92
CA THR A 106 -3.68 -7.00 -1.04
C THR A 106 -3.45 -5.98 -2.15
N ILE A 107 -4.51 -5.66 -2.90
CA ILE A 107 -4.55 -4.50 -3.79
C ILE A 107 -5.51 -3.46 -3.19
N ASP A 108 -5.06 -2.22 -3.07
CA ASP A 108 -5.86 -1.09 -2.59
C ASP A 108 -6.41 -0.30 -3.78
N LEU A 109 -7.72 -0.18 -3.89
CA LEU A 109 -8.34 0.47 -5.05
C LEU A 109 -8.53 1.95 -4.78
N TYR A 110 -8.05 2.82 -5.67
CA TYR A 110 -8.29 4.24 -5.54
C TYR A 110 -9.77 4.55 -5.72
N LYS A 111 -10.32 5.40 -4.86
CA LYS A 111 -11.67 5.95 -4.96
C LYS A 111 -11.64 7.48 -4.86
N PRO A 112 -12.48 8.19 -5.64
CA PRO A 112 -12.40 9.64 -5.76
C PRO A 112 -12.80 10.36 -4.46
N ASP A 113 -13.55 9.70 -3.58
CA ASP A 113 -14.01 10.27 -2.31
C ASP A 113 -14.18 9.21 -1.21
N GLY A 114 -14.31 9.67 0.03
CA GLY A 114 -14.47 8.80 1.18
C GLY A 114 -15.79 8.01 1.19
N ARG A 115 -16.83 8.43 0.46
CA ARG A 115 -18.11 7.70 0.40
C ARG A 115 -17.93 6.45 -0.43
N SER A 116 -17.45 6.57 -1.66
CA SER A 116 -17.15 5.47 -2.57
C SER A 116 -16.09 4.52 -2.01
N MET A 117 -15.11 5.05 -1.27
CA MET A 117 -14.16 4.24 -0.49
C MET A 117 -14.86 3.36 0.56
N ARG A 118 -15.77 3.92 1.36
CA ARG A 118 -16.53 3.17 2.38
C ARG A 118 -17.51 2.18 1.78
N GLU A 119 -18.19 2.56 0.70
CA GLU A 119 -19.09 1.68 -0.06
C GLU A 119 -18.36 0.46 -0.61
N TRP A 120 -17.08 0.62 -0.99
CA TRP A 120 -16.21 -0.51 -1.34
C TRP A 120 -15.77 -1.33 -0.12
N GLY A 121 -15.16 -0.71 0.90
CA GLY A 121 -14.68 -1.42 2.09
C GLY A 121 -13.69 -2.55 1.80
N VAL A 122 -13.59 -3.54 2.71
CA VAL A 122 -12.69 -4.69 2.57
C VAL A 122 -13.47 -5.87 2.00
N ARG A 123 -13.00 -6.46 0.89
CA ARG A 123 -13.62 -7.65 0.29
C ARG A 123 -12.61 -8.49 -0.49
N ARG A 124 -13.01 -9.70 -0.89
CA ARG A 124 -12.25 -10.51 -1.85
C ARG A 124 -12.98 -10.51 -3.18
N VAL A 125 -12.27 -10.19 -4.25
CA VAL A 125 -12.80 -10.17 -5.62
C VAL A 125 -12.00 -11.10 -6.51
N THR A 126 -12.60 -11.56 -7.60
CA THR A 126 -11.88 -12.21 -8.68
C THR A 126 -11.38 -11.13 -9.64
N ILE A 127 -10.07 -11.11 -9.89
CA ILE A 127 -9.46 -10.27 -10.89
C ILE A 127 -8.99 -11.11 -12.08
N GLU A 128 -9.02 -10.51 -13.25
CA GLU A 128 -8.37 -10.98 -14.47
C GLU A 128 -7.20 -10.05 -14.78
N ILE A 129 -5.99 -10.59 -14.87
CA ILE A 129 -4.81 -9.84 -15.27
C ILE A 129 -4.88 -9.60 -16.77
N ILE A 130 -4.92 -8.32 -17.16
CA ILE A 130 -4.84 -7.90 -18.58
C ILE A 130 -3.37 -7.88 -18.99
N GLN A 131 -2.52 -7.29 -18.16
CA GLN A 131 -1.09 -7.17 -18.41
C GLN A 131 -0.33 -7.09 -17.09
N TRP A 132 0.76 -7.86 -16.98
CA TRP A 132 1.69 -7.70 -15.86
C TRP A 132 2.58 -6.47 -16.05
N GLY A 133 2.87 -5.80 -14.94
CA GLY A 133 3.75 -4.63 -14.92
C GLY A 133 5.24 -4.97 -15.05
N ASP A 134 6.07 -3.94 -15.00
CA ASP A 134 7.52 -4.05 -15.13
C ASP A 134 8.22 -4.06 -13.75
N VAL A 135 8.86 -5.18 -13.43
CA VAL A 135 9.66 -5.35 -12.22
C VAL A 135 10.88 -4.42 -12.20
N ARG A 136 11.53 -4.18 -13.35
CA ARG A 136 12.70 -3.29 -13.43
C ARG A 136 12.31 -1.84 -13.20
N GLN A 137 11.18 -1.40 -13.76
CA GLN A 137 10.61 -0.08 -13.47
C GLN A 137 10.29 0.05 -11.98
N SER A 138 9.66 -0.96 -11.39
CA SER A 138 9.36 -1.01 -9.96
C SER A 138 10.64 -0.86 -9.13
N TYR A 139 11.68 -1.61 -9.46
CA TYR A 139 12.97 -1.55 -8.79
C TYR A 139 13.61 -0.15 -8.89
N ALA A 140 13.66 0.42 -10.10
CA ALA A 140 14.27 1.73 -10.34
C ALA A 140 13.59 2.85 -9.54
N VAL A 141 12.27 2.77 -9.36
CA VAL A 141 11.51 3.75 -8.57
C VAL A 141 11.65 3.50 -7.06
N LEU A 142 11.67 2.24 -6.63
CA LEU A 142 11.73 1.88 -5.21
C LEU A 142 13.13 2.00 -4.61
N LYS A 143 14.18 1.65 -5.36
CA LYS A 143 15.56 1.63 -4.85
C LYS A 143 16.01 2.96 -4.23
N PRO A 144 15.83 4.14 -4.86
CA PRO A 144 16.18 5.42 -4.23
C PRO A 144 15.32 5.76 -2.99
N ARG A 145 14.20 5.04 -2.78
CA ARG A 145 13.26 5.23 -1.66
C ARG A 145 13.47 4.19 -0.55
N GLU A 146 14.49 3.34 -0.64
CA GLU A 146 14.77 2.21 0.26
C GLU A 146 15.00 2.60 1.74
N LYS A 147 15.23 3.89 2.03
CA LYS A 147 15.26 4.40 3.40
C LYS A 147 14.00 4.03 4.22
N TYR A 148 12.83 3.90 3.57
CA TYR A 148 11.60 3.49 4.23
C TYR A 148 11.51 1.97 4.39
N ARG A 149 11.21 1.48 5.60
CA ARG A 149 11.16 0.04 5.94
C ARG A 149 10.27 -0.79 5.02
N HIS A 150 9.10 -0.27 4.65
CA HIS A 150 8.17 -0.95 3.74
C HIS A 150 8.73 -1.04 2.31
N VAL A 151 9.38 0.03 1.83
CA VAL A 151 10.07 0.03 0.53
C VAL A 151 11.23 -0.95 0.52
N ARG A 152 12.08 -0.94 1.56
CA ARG A 152 13.19 -1.90 1.71
C ARG A 152 12.74 -3.35 1.64
N ARG A 153 11.59 -3.68 2.24
CA ARG A 153 10.99 -5.02 2.12
C ARG A 153 10.62 -5.36 0.67
N MET A 154 10.04 -4.42 -0.08
CA MET A 154 9.70 -4.65 -1.49
C MET A 154 10.96 -4.78 -2.36
N VAL A 155 11.95 -3.90 -2.17
CA VAL A 155 13.24 -3.95 -2.86
C VAL A 155 13.92 -5.30 -2.62
N LYS A 156 14.03 -5.74 -1.37
CA LYS A 156 14.61 -7.06 -1.06
C LYS A 156 13.84 -8.20 -1.71
N GLN A 157 12.51 -8.18 -1.69
CA GLN A 157 11.70 -9.20 -2.37
C GLN A 157 11.89 -9.18 -3.90
N ILE A 158 12.15 -8.02 -4.51
CA ILE A 158 12.47 -7.94 -5.93
C ILE A 158 13.84 -8.56 -6.20
N GLU A 159 14.85 -8.17 -5.41
CA GLU A 159 16.22 -8.70 -5.50
C GLU A 159 16.24 -10.22 -5.33
N ASP A 160 15.53 -10.76 -4.35
CA ASP A 160 15.52 -12.20 -4.07
C ASP A 160 14.78 -13.04 -5.13
N ARG A 161 13.89 -12.44 -5.95
CA ARG A 161 12.95 -13.18 -6.84
C ARG A 161 13.20 -12.97 -8.33
N TYR A 162 13.76 -11.84 -8.73
CA TYR A 162 13.79 -11.44 -10.13
C TYR A 162 15.15 -10.91 -10.61
N LEU A 163 16.11 -10.68 -9.72
CA LEU A 163 17.46 -10.21 -10.04
C LEU A 163 18.49 -11.27 -9.67
#